data_AF-D2ZSX6-F1
#
_entry.id   AF-D2ZSX6-F1
#
_cell.length_a   1.000
_cell.length_b   1.000
_cell.length_c   1.000
_cell.angle_alpha   90.00
_cell.angle_beta   90.00
_cell.angle_gamma   90.00
#
_symmetry.space_group_name_H-M   'P 1'
#
loop_
_entity.id
_entity.type
_entity.pdbx_description
1 polymer ?
#
loop_
_entity_poly.entity_id
_entity_poly.type
_entity_poly.pdbx_seq_one_letter_code
_entity_poly.pdbx_strand_id
1 'polypeptide(L)'
;MRVGDTVVVRRAGDVIPEVVRVIFERRPMQETAVAVSDDLKQQQDDLFAETPSANQTQSVPLHKPYRLPTHCPICRSEIEREEGEAVARCSGGMLCQAQRAQGLIHFASRKAMDIDGLGQKQIEQLVAQDLVRHFADLYRLDIPTLQKMKEMADKASSENENGDAETVSGDLSEPNTQTGKKQPTKWAENILAGIEASKTPELARFLFALGIRHVGERTAKTLAQAFGSLEHVRRAPEPILACLPDIGTVVARSIAHFFAQDAQQAMIDELLAAGVVPQTQTVTIPPARHAEPQHWIARLPGFKISENKAQALWELAGKSIEGLQTDKALPADWQTWRSEAQNTALLENLKTFFAQTSSKNQDEAFSDGLNEAVAGKTFVLTGTLPTLKRDQAQALIEAAGGKVSGSVSKKTDYVVAGEAAGSKLEKANALGVAVLSEEELLAMLG
;
A
#
# COMPACT_ATOMS: atom_id res chain seq x y z
N MET A 1 22.57 -18.72 7.74
CA MET A 1 22.58 -18.68 9.22
C MET A 1 21.96 -19.96 9.75
N ARG A 2 22.52 -20.55 10.80
CA ARG A 2 21.99 -21.70 11.52
C ARG A 2 21.53 -21.25 12.91
N VAL A 3 20.52 -21.92 13.47
CA VAL A 3 20.19 -21.73 14.89
C VAL A 3 21.44 -22.12 15.70
N GLY A 4 21.82 -21.33 16.71
CA GLY A 4 23.03 -21.55 17.51
C GLY A 4 24.35 -20.98 16.92
N ASP A 5 24.33 -20.37 15.73
CA ASP A 5 25.50 -19.63 15.22
C ASP A 5 25.82 -18.42 16.11
N THR A 6 27.11 -18.15 16.34
CA THR A 6 27.55 -16.88 16.92
C THR A 6 27.50 -15.79 15.85
N VAL A 7 26.87 -14.65 16.14
CA VAL A 7 26.67 -13.57 15.17
C VAL A 7 27.16 -12.22 15.70
N VAL A 8 27.57 -11.35 14.77
CA VAL A 8 27.82 -9.93 15.05
C VAL A 8 26.51 -9.17 14.83
N VAL A 9 26.03 -8.50 15.86
CA VAL A 9 24.82 -7.68 15.82
C VAL A 9 25.21 -6.21 15.85
N ARG A 10 24.53 -5.39 15.07
CA ARG A 10 24.67 -3.93 15.08
C ARG A 10 23.35 -3.31 15.53
N ARG A 11 23.43 -2.31 16.40
CA ARG A 11 22.30 -1.45 16.77
C ARG A 11 22.70 0.00 16.55
N ALA A 12 21.86 0.77 15.85
CA ALA A 12 22.03 2.20 15.67
C ALA A 12 20.83 2.91 16.30
N GLY A 13 21.06 3.57 17.44
CA GLY A 13 19.99 4.25 18.20
C GLY A 13 18.91 3.31 18.72
N ASP A 14 17.68 3.81 18.80
CA ASP A 14 16.53 3.05 19.30
C ASP A 14 15.76 2.32 18.18
N VAL A 15 16.48 1.51 17.40
CA VAL A 15 15.96 0.71 16.28
C VAL A 15 16.23 -0.77 16.53
N ILE A 16 15.41 -1.66 15.95
CA ILE A 16 15.58 -3.12 16.00
C ILE A 16 17.01 -3.48 15.55
N PRO A 17 17.80 -4.22 16.35
CA PRO A 17 19.15 -4.63 15.97
C PRO A 17 19.18 -5.55 14.75
N GLU A 18 20.20 -5.40 13.91
CA GLU A 18 20.39 -6.24 12.71
C GLU A 18 21.58 -7.19 12.86
N VAL A 19 21.45 -8.39 12.28
CA VAL A 19 22.55 -9.36 12.18
C VAL A 19 23.42 -8.99 10.98
N VAL A 20 24.67 -8.58 11.22
CA VAL A 20 25.59 -8.15 10.16
C VAL A 20 26.29 -9.34 9.51
N ARG A 21 26.79 -10.27 10.33
CA ARG A 21 27.48 -11.48 9.84
C ARG A 21 27.54 -12.59 10.89
N VAL A 22 27.72 -13.81 10.42
CA VAL A 22 28.00 -15.00 11.24
C VAL A 22 29.50 -15.14 11.46
N ILE A 23 29.92 -15.50 12.67
CA ILE A 23 31.30 -15.86 13.02
C ILE A 23 31.42 -17.38 12.86
N PHE A 24 31.93 -17.82 11.70
CA PHE A 24 31.97 -19.23 11.33
C PHE A 24 32.92 -20.06 12.21
N GLU A 25 33.97 -19.45 12.74
CA GLU A 25 34.98 -20.09 13.60
C GLU A 25 34.42 -20.51 14.96
N ARG A 26 33.32 -19.89 15.40
CA ARG A 26 32.63 -20.19 16.66
C ARG A 26 31.36 -21.01 16.45
N ARG A 27 31.19 -21.63 15.28
CA ARG A 27 30.02 -22.46 15.00
C ARG A 27 30.09 -23.75 15.81
N PRO A 28 29.03 -24.12 16.55
CA PRO A 28 28.95 -25.43 17.19
C PRO A 28 29.01 -26.55 16.16
N MET A 29 29.99 -27.45 16.33
CA MET A 29 30.19 -28.63 15.49
C MET A 29 29.97 -29.91 16.31
N GLN A 30 29.61 -30.99 15.63
CA GLN A 30 29.49 -32.33 16.16
C GLN A 30 30.26 -33.30 15.26
N GLU A 31 30.95 -34.26 15.87
CA GLU A 31 31.62 -35.34 15.14
C GLU A 31 30.61 -36.42 14.77
N THR A 32 30.57 -36.79 13.49
CA THR A 32 29.72 -37.89 12.99
C THR A 32 30.61 -38.92 12.32
N ALA A 33 30.44 -40.20 12.64
CA ALA A 33 31.11 -41.28 11.94
C ALA A 33 30.64 -41.33 10.48
N VAL A 34 31.56 -41.38 9.53
CA VAL A 34 31.23 -41.51 8.11
C VAL A 34 30.61 -42.91 7.90
N ALA A 35 29.29 -42.98 7.78
CA ALA A 35 28.64 -44.17 7.27
C ALA A 35 28.99 -44.29 5.79
N VAL A 36 29.71 -45.35 5.42
CA VAL A 36 29.91 -45.74 4.03
C VAL A 36 28.52 -45.95 3.43
N SER A 37 28.07 -45.05 2.57
CA SER A 37 26.83 -45.22 1.81
C SER A 37 26.93 -46.48 0.95
N ASP A 38 25.85 -47.26 0.88
CA ASP A 38 25.75 -48.54 0.15
C ASP A 38 25.99 -48.43 -1.38
N ASP A 39 26.23 -47.23 -1.92
CA ASP A 39 26.44 -46.95 -3.35
C ASP A 39 27.88 -47.23 -3.87
N LEU A 40 28.76 -47.84 -3.08
CA LEU A 40 30.12 -48.23 -3.50
C LEU A 40 30.36 -49.76 -3.59
N LYS A 41 29.31 -50.59 -3.54
CA LYS A 41 29.46 -52.05 -3.68
C LYS A 41 29.82 -52.57 -5.08
N GLN A 42 30.17 -51.71 -6.05
CA GLN A 42 30.48 -52.13 -7.44
C GLN A 42 31.91 -51.84 -7.93
N GLN A 43 32.83 -51.39 -7.09
CA GLN A 43 34.25 -51.31 -7.46
C GLN A 43 35.12 -52.01 -6.41
N GLN A 44 34.98 -53.33 -6.35
CA GLN A 44 35.87 -54.20 -5.60
C GLN A 44 36.77 -54.93 -6.59
N ASP A 45 37.73 -54.20 -7.18
CA ASP A 45 38.77 -54.78 -8.04
C ASP A 45 40.04 -53.90 -8.06
N ASP A 46 40.37 -53.30 -6.91
CA ASP A 46 41.65 -52.60 -6.74
C ASP A 46 42.40 -53.21 -5.55
N LEU A 47 43.25 -54.20 -5.83
CA LEU A 47 44.04 -55.00 -4.88
C LEU A 47 45.12 -54.19 -4.12
N PHE A 48 45.22 -52.88 -4.37
CA PHE A 48 46.09 -51.92 -3.67
C PHE A 48 45.34 -50.72 -3.09
N ALA A 49 44.00 -50.71 -3.08
CA ALA A 49 43.26 -49.67 -2.37
C ALA A 49 43.41 -49.91 -0.86
N GLU A 50 44.08 -48.98 -0.17
CA GLU A 50 44.10 -48.93 1.29
C GLU A 50 42.65 -49.03 1.80
N THR A 51 42.35 -50.05 2.60
CA THR A 51 41.08 -50.14 3.32
C THR A 51 40.84 -48.80 4.02
N PRO A 52 39.74 -48.07 3.73
CA PRO A 52 39.48 -46.82 4.41
C PRO A 52 39.38 -47.14 5.91
N SER A 53 40.30 -46.57 6.69
CA SER A 53 40.34 -46.76 8.13
C SER A 53 38.94 -46.58 8.70
N ALA A 54 38.46 -47.59 9.43
CA ALA A 54 37.08 -47.74 9.91
C ALA A 54 36.63 -46.67 10.94
N ASN A 55 37.35 -45.56 11.05
CA ASN A 55 37.13 -44.47 12.01
C ASN A 55 37.36 -43.08 11.40
N GLN A 56 36.95 -42.84 10.14
CA GLN A 56 36.86 -41.47 9.64
C GLN A 56 35.66 -40.77 10.30
N THR A 57 35.93 -39.89 11.26
CA THR A 57 34.96 -38.98 11.87
C THR A 57 34.96 -37.65 11.12
N GLN A 58 33.82 -37.24 10.58
CA GLN A 58 33.64 -35.95 9.93
C GLN A 58 32.99 -34.96 10.90
N SER A 59 33.60 -33.78 11.05
CA SER A 59 33.03 -32.68 11.83
C SER A 59 31.96 -31.97 11.00
N VAL A 60 30.71 -32.01 11.47
CA VAL A 60 29.56 -31.38 10.82
C VAL A 60 28.88 -30.36 11.75
N PRO A 61 28.25 -29.29 11.22
CA PRO A 61 27.50 -28.35 12.04
C PRO A 61 26.40 -29.03 12.86
N LEU A 62 26.34 -28.74 14.17
CA LEU A 62 25.35 -29.31 15.08
C LEU A 62 23.89 -29.01 14.66
N HIS A 63 23.63 -27.78 14.22
CA HIS A 63 22.29 -27.33 13.88
C HIS A 63 22.08 -27.21 12.37
N LYS A 64 20.88 -27.56 11.88
CA LYS A 64 20.50 -27.42 10.47
C LYS A 64 20.40 -25.94 10.05
N PRO A 65 20.59 -25.60 8.76
CA PRO A 65 20.34 -24.25 8.26
C PRO A 65 18.90 -23.84 8.53
N TYR A 66 18.69 -22.59 8.93
CA TYR A 66 17.34 -22.07 9.05
C TYR A 66 16.64 -22.13 7.68
N ARG A 67 15.43 -22.66 7.69
CA ARG A 67 14.52 -22.68 6.54
C ARG A 67 13.28 -21.91 6.94
N LEU A 68 12.82 -21.04 6.03
CA LEU A 68 11.54 -20.39 6.19
C LEU A 68 10.45 -21.47 6.31
N PRO A 69 9.46 -21.29 7.20
CA PRO A 69 8.36 -22.23 7.30
C PRO A 69 7.60 -22.27 5.97
N THR A 70 7.12 -23.45 5.59
CA THR A 70 6.29 -23.63 4.38
C THR A 70 4.82 -23.29 4.63
N HIS A 71 4.41 -23.25 5.90
CA HIS A 71 3.05 -22.91 6.33
C HIS A 71 3.11 -21.80 7.38
N CYS A 72 2.13 -20.90 7.34
CA CYS A 72 2.02 -19.81 8.28
C CYS A 72 1.93 -20.33 9.72
N PRO A 73 2.76 -19.85 10.66
CA PRO A 73 2.69 -20.28 12.05
C PRO A 73 1.40 -19.86 12.77
N ILE A 74 0.61 -18.97 12.15
CA ILE A 74 -0.62 -18.41 12.73
C ILE A 74 -1.85 -19.14 12.17
N CYS A 75 -2.07 -19.09 10.85
CA CYS A 75 -3.26 -19.68 10.23
C CYS A 75 -3.01 -21.00 9.51
N ARG A 76 -1.77 -21.47 9.44
CA ARG A 76 -1.34 -22.70 8.73
C ARG A 76 -1.58 -22.70 7.22
N SER A 77 -2.02 -21.60 6.62
CA SER A 77 -2.05 -21.45 5.16
C SER A 77 -0.64 -21.53 4.57
N GLU A 78 -0.55 -21.87 3.29
CA GLU A 78 0.72 -21.95 2.57
C GLU A 78 1.46 -20.60 2.58
N ILE A 79 2.79 -20.66 2.56
CA ILE A 79 3.64 -19.49 2.40
C ILE A 79 4.15 -19.47 0.95
N GLU A 80 3.80 -18.40 0.25
CA GLU A 80 4.16 -18.18 -1.14
C GLU A 80 5.27 -17.13 -1.23
N ARG A 81 6.19 -17.33 -2.16
CA ARG A 81 7.22 -16.35 -2.51
C ARG A 81 7.28 -16.24 -4.03
N GLU A 82 6.88 -15.09 -4.53
CA GLU A 82 6.89 -14.81 -5.96
C GLU A 82 8.32 -14.77 -6.52
N GLU A 83 8.43 -15.12 -7.80
CA GLU A 83 9.71 -15.13 -8.49
C GLU A 83 10.32 -13.73 -8.52
N GLY A 84 11.56 -13.60 -8.03
CA GLY A 84 12.25 -12.31 -7.92
C GLY A 84 11.93 -11.52 -6.64
N GLU A 85 10.96 -11.95 -5.81
CA GLU A 85 10.70 -11.30 -4.52
C GLU A 85 11.56 -11.90 -3.38
N ALA A 86 12.10 -11.02 -2.53
CA ALA A 86 12.85 -11.41 -1.34
C ALA A 86 11.93 -11.86 -0.18
N VAL A 87 10.68 -11.37 -0.16
CA VAL A 87 9.74 -11.57 0.95
C VAL A 87 8.81 -12.74 0.64
N ALA A 88 8.73 -13.70 1.55
CA ALA A 88 7.72 -14.74 1.54
C ALA A 88 6.50 -14.28 2.35
N ARG A 89 5.28 -14.54 1.86
CA ARG A 89 4.04 -14.09 2.50
C ARG A 89 3.07 -15.25 2.69
N CYS A 90 2.24 -15.12 3.71
CA CYS A 90 1.14 -16.06 3.95
C CYS A 90 0.02 -15.82 2.92
N SER A 91 -0.46 -16.88 2.28
CA SER A 91 -1.57 -16.82 1.32
C SER A 91 -2.95 -16.76 1.98
N GLY A 92 -3.01 -16.86 3.31
CA GLY A 92 -4.26 -16.91 4.07
C GLY A 92 -5.10 -15.62 4.04
N GLY A 93 -4.59 -14.51 3.51
CA GLY A 93 -5.34 -13.26 3.35
C GLY A 93 -6.11 -12.87 4.61
N MET A 94 -7.39 -12.49 4.44
CA MET A 94 -8.28 -12.15 5.55
C MET A 94 -8.75 -13.34 6.40
N LEU A 95 -8.38 -14.59 6.11
CA LEU A 95 -8.58 -15.71 7.03
C LEU A 95 -7.47 -15.77 8.09
N CYS A 96 -6.30 -15.19 7.80
CA CYS A 96 -5.20 -15.13 8.74
C CYS A 96 -5.43 -14.04 9.78
N GLN A 97 -5.48 -14.42 11.07
CA GLN A 97 -5.67 -13.48 12.18
C GLN A 97 -4.66 -12.34 12.17
N ALA A 98 -3.39 -12.61 11.87
CA ALA A 98 -2.37 -11.56 11.82
C ALA A 98 -2.54 -10.60 10.65
N GLN A 99 -2.96 -11.10 9.49
CA GLN A 99 -3.24 -10.23 8.35
C GLN A 99 -4.52 -9.42 8.57
N ARG A 100 -5.56 -10.00 9.19
CA ARG A 100 -6.75 -9.27 9.63
C ARG A 100 -6.39 -8.14 10.57
N ALA A 101 -5.64 -8.44 11.63
CA ALA A 101 -5.20 -7.43 12.60
C ALA A 101 -4.41 -6.32 11.92
N GLN A 102 -3.41 -6.66 11.10
CA GLN A 102 -2.61 -5.65 10.38
C GLN A 102 -3.44 -4.86 9.36
N GLY A 103 -4.37 -5.49 8.66
CA GLY A 103 -5.29 -4.82 7.74
C GLY A 103 -6.19 -3.81 8.47
N LEU A 104 -6.75 -4.20 9.62
CA LEU A 104 -7.58 -3.31 10.45
C LEU A 104 -6.75 -2.18 11.07
N ILE A 105 -5.51 -2.45 11.51
CA ILE A 105 -4.58 -1.43 12.00
C ILE A 105 -4.26 -0.42 10.91
N HIS A 106 -3.96 -0.90 9.70
CA HIS A 106 -3.70 -0.04 8.55
C HIS A 106 -4.94 0.80 8.21
N PHE A 107 -6.12 0.18 8.16
CA PHE A 107 -7.39 0.83 7.89
C PHE A 107 -7.69 1.96 8.89
N ALA A 108 -7.53 1.71 10.19
CA ALA A 108 -7.77 2.69 11.26
C ALA A 108 -6.67 3.75 11.39
N SER A 109 -5.54 3.59 10.70
CA SER A 109 -4.36 4.45 10.89
C SER A 109 -4.61 5.92 10.55
N ARG A 110 -3.76 6.80 11.12
CA ARG A 110 -3.81 8.26 10.91
C ARG A 110 -3.68 8.73 9.47
N LYS A 111 -3.18 7.88 8.56
CA LYS A 111 -3.07 8.19 7.12
C LYS A 111 -4.21 7.61 6.29
N ALA A 112 -4.97 6.69 6.87
CA ALA A 112 -6.09 5.99 6.26
C ALA A 112 -7.41 6.57 6.80
N MET A 113 -8.16 5.86 7.63
CA MET A 113 -9.45 6.34 8.13
C MET A 113 -9.36 7.28 9.35
N ASP A 114 -8.18 7.43 9.97
CA ASP A 114 -7.98 8.30 11.15
C ASP A 114 -8.96 8.03 12.31
N ILE A 115 -9.10 6.77 12.70
CA ILE A 115 -10.03 6.41 13.77
C ILE A 115 -9.36 6.67 15.12
N ASP A 116 -9.64 7.85 15.68
CA ASP A 116 -9.13 8.24 16.99
C ASP A 116 -9.54 7.26 18.09
N GLY A 117 -8.59 6.92 18.96
CA GLY A 117 -8.79 5.99 20.08
C GLY A 117 -8.69 4.51 19.73
N LEU A 118 -8.73 4.14 18.44
CA LEU A 118 -8.59 2.75 17.99
C LEU A 118 -7.13 2.41 17.65
N GLY A 119 -6.31 2.26 18.70
CA GLY A 119 -4.88 1.93 18.57
C GLY A 119 -4.60 0.47 18.23
N GLN A 120 -3.33 0.16 17.93
CA GLN A 120 -2.87 -1.19 17.57
C GLN A 120 -3.29 -2.25 18.59
N LYS A 121 -3.07 -2.00 19.89
CA LYS A 121 -3.39 -2.96 20.95
C LYS A 121 -4.90 -3.25 21.03
N GLN A 122 -5.74 -2.22 20.84
CA GLN A 122 -7.19 -2.37 20.86
C GLN A 122 -7.67 -3.22 19.68
N ILE A 123 -7.13 -2.99 18.48
CA ILE A 123 -7.47 -3.78 17.29
C ILE A 123 -7.01 -5.23 17.44
N GLU A 124 -5.79 -5.44 17.95
CA GLU A 124 -5.28 -6.79 18.23
C GLU A 124 -6.19 -7.53 19.22
N GLN A 125 -6.71 -6.87 20.25
CA GLN A 125 -7.68 -7.44 21.20
C GLN A 125 -9.02 -7.76 20.55
N LEU A 126 -9.57 -6.83 19.75
CA LEU A 126 -10.84 -7.04 19.01
C LEU A 126 -10.74 -8.26 18.08
N VAL A 127 -9.61 -8.41 17.39
CA VAL A 127 -9.38 -9.53 16.47
C VAL A 127 -9.09 -10.82 17.23
N ALA A 128 -8.32 -10.78 18.32
CA ALA A 128 -8.02 -11.96 19.13
C ALA A 128 -9.26 -12.56 19.81
N GLN A 129 -10.21 -11.70 20.17
CA GLN A 129 -11.50 -12.12 20.74
C GLN A 129 -12.58 -12.36 19.67
N ASP A 130 -12.20 -12.25 18.39
CA ASP A 130 -13.05 -12.44 17.21
C ASP A 130 -14.32 -11.57 17.19
N LEU A 131 -14.24 -10.39 17.80
CA LEU A 131 -15.31 -9.39 17.81
C LEU A 131 -15.38 -8.61 16.48
N VAL A 132 -14.28 -8.57 15.74
CA VAL A 132 -14.16 -7.87 14.45
C VAL A 132 -13.46 -8.78 13.45
N ARG A 133 -14.11 -9.07 12.31
CA ARG A 133 -13.57 -9.90 11.24
C ARG A 133 -13.28 -9.11 9.97
N HIS A 134 -14.14 -8.15 9.66
CA HIS A 134 -14.06 -7.31 8.46
C HIS A 134 -14.01 -5.82 8.82
N PHE A 135 -13.71 -4.97 7.84
CA PHE A 135 -13.65 -3.52 8.05
C PHE A 135 -15.00 -2.93 8.46
N ALA A 136 -16.10 -3.44 7.88
CA ALA A 136 -17.46 -2.97 8.19
C ALA A 136 -17.89 -3.25 9.64
N ASP A 137 -17.33 -4.27 10.28
CA ASP A 137 -17.65 -4.62 11.67
C ASP A 137 -17.21 -3.53 12.66
N LEU A 138 -16.17 -2.75 12.32
CA LEU A 138 -15.75 -1.60 13.13
C LEU A 138 -16.89 -0.59 13.29
N TYR A 139 -17.66 -0.36 12.24
CA TYR A 139 -18.78 0.58 12.22
C TYR A 139 -20.06 0.04 12.87
N ARG A 140 -20.05 -1.24 13.28
CA ARG A 140 -21.14 -1.91 14.00
C ARG A 140 -20.84 -2.10 15.49
N LEU A 141 -19.69 -1.64 15.96
CA LEU A 141 -19.30 -1.74 17.36
C LEU A 141 -20.24 -0.92 18.25
N ASP A 142 -20.58 -1.47 19.40
CA ASP A 142 -21.38 -0.83 20.42
C ASP A 142 -20.63 -0.78 21.77
N ILE A 143 -21.16 0.04 22.69
CA ILE A 143 -20.59 0.19 24.03
C ILE A 143 -20.51 -1.16 24.78
N PRO A 144 -21.55 -2.02 24.77
CA PRO A 144 -21.47 -3.34 25.39
C PRO A 144 -20.32 -4.21 24.86
N THR A 145 -20.10 -4.23 23.55
CA THR A 145 -19.03 -5.02 22.92
C THR A 145 -17.65 -4.52 23.35
N LEU A 146 -17.45 -3.21 23.36
CA LEU A 146 -16.20 -2.58 23.79
C LEU A 146 -15.91 -2.82 25.28
N GLN A 147 -16.94 -2.81 26.13
CA GLN A 147 -16.80 -3.13 27.55
C GLN A 147 -16.44 -4.61 27.76
N LYS A 148 -17.14 -5.52 27.07
CA LYS A 148 -16.83 -6.95 27.10
C LYS A 148 -15.39 -7.23 26.69
N MET A 149 -14.89 -6.51 25.69
CA MET A 149 -13.50 -6.62 25.24
C MET A 149 -12.50 -6.31 26.34
N LYS A 150 -12.73 -5.21 27.06
CA LYS A 150 -11.87 -4.75 28.15
C LYS A 150 -11.92 -5.71 29.34
N GLU A 151 -13.10 -6.20 29.72
CA GLU A 151 -13.26 -7.16 30.81
C GLU A 151 -12.52 -8.48 30.55
N MET A 152 -12.56 -9.00 29.31
CA MET A 152 -11.83 -10.21 28.94
C MET A 152 -10.32 -9.98 28.90
N ALA A 153 -9.87 -8.78 28.49
CA ALA A 153 -8.46 -8.42 28.53
C ALA A 153 -7.93 -8.32 29.97
N ASP A 154 -8.69 -7.70 30.87
CA ASP A 154 -8.32 -7.54 32.28
C ASP A 154 -8.26 -8.91 33.00
N LYS A 155 -9.17 -9.84 32.67
CA LYS A 155 -9.13 -11.24 33.15
C LYS A 155 -7.89 -11.99 32.66
N ALA A 156 -7.57 -11.88 31.37
CA ALA A 156 -6.40 -12.54 30.79
C ALA A 156 -5.07 -12.03 31.38
N SER A 157 -5.00 -10.76 31.81
CA SER A 157 -3.84 -10.27 32.58
C SER A 157 -3.78 -10.85 34.00
N SER A 158 -4.91 -10.98 34.69
CA SER A 158 -4.94 -11.50 36.06
C SER A 158 -4.66 -13.01 36.18
N GLU A 159 -4.91 -13.79 35.12
CA GLU A 159 -4.64 -15.23 35.12
C GLU A 159 -3.16 -15.56 34.82
N ASN A 160 -2.45 -14.69 34.10
CA ASN A 160 -1.03 -14.87 33.78
C ASN A 160 -0.07 -14.45 34.92
N GLU A 161 -0.57 -13.76 35.95
CA GLU A 161 0.24 -13.38 37.13
C GLU A 161 0.24 -14.45 38.25
N ASN A 162 -0.56 -15.53 38.11
CA ASN A 162 -0.64 -16.62 39.10
C ASN A 162 0.19 -17.87 38.72
N GLY A 163 1.02 -17.80 37.69
CA GLY A 163 2.04 -18.80 37.38
C GLY A 163 3.39 -18.34 37.91
N ASP A 164 3.87 -18.99 38.97
CA ASP A 164 5.20 -18.82 39.60
C ASP A 164 5.35 -17.69 40.64
N ALA A 165 4.65 -17.83 41.77
CA ALA A 165 5.14 -17.32 43.04
C ALA A 165 4.77 -18.28 44.18
N GLU A 166 5.79 -18.99 44.67
CA GLU A 166 5.74 -19.72 45.94
C GLU A 166 5.25 -18.82 47.07
N THR A 167 4.43 -19.43 47.92
CA THR A 167 3.84 -18.92 49.15
C THR A 167 4.83 -18.21 50.07
N VAL A 168 4.56 -16.94 50.41
CA VAL A 168 4.88 -16.39 51.73
C VAL A 168 3.66 -15.66 52.26
N SER A 169 3.10 -16.23 53.32
CA SER A 169 2.02 -15.73 54.15
C SER A 169 2.41 -14.51 54.98
N GLY A 170 1.47 -13.57 55.14
CA GLY A 170 1.42 -12.66 56.28
C GLY A 170 1.09 -11.22 55.92
N ASP A 171 -0.18 -10.83 55.97
CA ASP A 171 -0.71 -9.98 57.04
C ASP A 171 -2.10 -9.44 56.66
N LEU A 172 -3.00 -9.43 57.64
CA LEU A 172 -4.36 -8.90 57.55
C LEU A 172 -4.31 -7.41 57.88
N SER A 173 -4.77 -6.54 56.98
CA SER A 173 -5.71 -5.44 57.28
C SER A 173 -5.75 -4.36 56.18
N GLU A 174 -6.97 -4.13 55.68
CA GLU A 174 -7.64 -2.83 55.47
C GLU A 174 -8.46 -2.80 54.16
N PRO A 175 -9.79 -2.60 54.25
CA PRO A 175 -10.63 -2.42 53.07
C PRO A 175 -10.52 -0.96 52.63
N ASN A 176 -9.65 -0.67 51.67
CA ASN A 176 -9.60 0.67 51.09
C ASN A 176 -10.84 0.91 50.21
N THR A 177 -11.77 1.67 50.77
CA THR A 177 -12.93 2.29 50.13
C THR A 177 -12.57 3.07 48.87
N GLN A 178 -13.19 2.64 47.77
CA GLN A 178 -13.79 3.47 46.70
C GLN A 178 -13.15 4.83 46.40
N THR A 179 -12.45 4.89 45.26
CA THR A 179 -12.50 6.06 44.36
C THR A 179 -13.16 5.66 43.06
N GLY A 180 -14.11 6.48 42.62
CA GLY A 180 -15.22 6.11 41.75
C GLY A 180 -14.85 5.74 40.31
N LYS A 181 -15.26 4.52 39.95
CA LYS A 181 -15.43 3.99 38.60
C LYS A 181 -16.27 4.96 37.73
N LYS A 182 -15.61 5.71 36.85
CA LYS A 182 -16.24 6.51 35.77
C LYS A 182 -15.45 6.41 34.45
N GLN A 183 -14.80 5.28 34.19
CA GLN A 183 -13.78 5.15 33.13
C GLN A 183 -14.09 4.19 31.95
N PRO A 184 -14.93 3.14 32.04
CA PRO A 184 -15.18 2.26 30.89
C PRO A 184 -16.02 2.89 29.78
N THR A 185 -17.03 3.71 30.13
CA THR A 185 -17.96 4.29 29.16
C THR A 185 -17.32 5.41 28.33
N LYS A 186 -16.60 6.35 28.97
CA LYS A 186 -16.00 7.48 28.26
C LYS A 186 -14.94 7.06 27.23
N TRP A 187 -14.15 6.02 27.55
CA TRP A 187 -13.21 5.45 26.58
C TRP A 187 -13.93 4.85 25.36
N ALA A 188 -15.00 4.09 25.59
CA ALA A 188 -15.79 3.50 24.50
C ALA A 188 -16.50 4.58 23.67
N GLU A 189 -17.06 5.59 24.32
CA GLU A 189 -17.66 6.77 23.67
C GLU A 189 -16.66 7.51 22.77
N ASN A 190 -15.41 7.68 23.23
CA ASN A 190 -14.36 8.31 22.42
C ASN A 190 -14.04 7.50 21.15
N ILE A 191 -13.96 6.17 21.25
CA ILE A 191 -13.75 5.31 20.08
C ILE A 191 -14.92 5.41 19.11
N LEU A 192 -16.15 5.34 19.61
CA LEU A 192 -17.34 5.46 18.77
C LEU A 192 -17.41 6.84 18.09
N ALA A 193 -17.05 7.92 18.80
CA ALA A 193 -16.94 9.25 18.21
C ALA A 193 -15.88 9.30 17.08
N GLY A 194 -14.73 8.64 17.26
CA GLY A 194 -13.71 8.51 16.22
C GLY A 194 -14.20 7.72 15.00
N ILE A 195 -14.95 6.63 15.21
CA ILE A 195 -15.56 5.83 14.13
C ILE A 195 -16.62 6.62 13.37
N GLU A 196 -17.45 7.38 14.07
CA GLU A 196 -18.45 8.24 13.43
C GLU A 196 -17.78 9.36 12.62
N ALA A 197 -16.73 9.98 13.14
CA ALA A 197 -15.97 11.01 12.42
C ALA A 197 -15.28 10.46 11.16
N SER A 198 -14.88 9.18 11.16
CA SER A 198 -14.22 8.56 10.01
C SER A 198 -15.17 8.15 8.88
N LYS A 199 -16.49 8.32 9.03
CA LYS A 199 -17.47 7.91 8.01
C LYS A 199 -17.39 8.73 6.72
N THR A 200 -16.84 9.93 6.74
CA THR A 200 -16.73 10.80 5.55
C THR A 200 -15.28 11.11 5.18
N PRO A 201 -14.46 10.09 4.83
CA PRO A 201 -13.05 10.28 4.53
C PRO A 201 -12.85 10.95 3.16
N GLU A 202 -11.70 11.57 2.94
CA GLU A 202 -11.25 11.91 1.57
C GLU A 202 -11.08 10.63 0.72
N LEU A 203 -11.39 10.69 -0.58
CA LEU A 203 -11.28 9.53 -1.47
C LEU A 203 -9.88 8.91 -1.46
N ALA A 204 -8.82 9.72 -1.47
CA ALA A 204 -7.45 9.23 -1.44
C ALA A 204 -7.15 8.40 -0.18
N ARG A 205 -7.65 8.85 0.98
CA ARG A 205 -7.49 8.18 2.26
C ARG A 205 -8.26 6.87 2.32
N PHE A 206 -9.47 6.86 1.79
CA PHE A 206 -10.28 5.65 1.67
C PHE A 206 -9.60 4.60 0.77
N LEU A 207 -9.14 4.99 -0.42
CA LEU A 207 -8.43 4.07 -1.34
C LEU A 207 -7.15 3.52 -0.72
N PHE A 208 -6.42 4.35 0.04
CA PHE A 208 -5.26 3.91 0.79
C PHE A 208 -5.63 2.93 1.91
N ALA A 209 -6.75 3.17 2.62
CA ALA A 209 -7.24 2.33 3.70
C ALA A 209 -7.59 0.91 3.26
N LEU A 210 -8.06 0.72 2.02
CA LEU A 210 -8.40 -0.60 1.46
C LEU A 210 -7.20 -1.56 1.38
N GLY A 211 -5.96 -1.05 1.48
CA GLY A 211 -4.77 -1.88 1.51
C GLY A 211 -4.49 -2.62 0.19
N ILE A 212 -4.83 -2.01 -0.95
CA ILE A 212 -4.60 -2.58 -2.28
C ILE A 212 -3.09 -2.82 -2.47
N ARG A 213 -2.71 -4.01 -2.95
CA ARG A 213 -1.30 -4.37 -3.12
C ARG A 213 -0.57 -3.36 -4.03
N HIS A 214 0.63 -2.97 -3.62
CA HIS A 214 1.48 -1.94 -4.26
C HIS A 214 0.93 -0.51 -4.27
N VAL A 215 -0.27 -0.25 -3.73
CA VAL A 215 -0.85 1.09 -3.66
C VAL A 215 -0.42 1.75 -2.35
N GLY A 216 0.45 2.75 -2.46
CA GLY A 216 0.81 3.63 -1.35
C GLY A 216 -0.05 4.90 -1.32
N GLU A 217 0.21 5.75 -0.33
CA GLU A 217 -0.47 7.04 -0.12
C GLU A 217 -0.43 7.94 -1.37
N ARG A 218 0.74 8.06 -2.02
CA ARG A 218 0.89 8.84 -3.24
C ARG A 218 0.06 8.28 -4.40
N THR A 219 0.09 6.97 -4.59
CA THR A 219 -0.69 6.29 -5.64
C THR A 219 -2.19 6.47 -5.41
N ALA A 220 -2.66 6.34 -4.17
CA ALA A 220 -4.05 6.56 -3.81
C ALA A 220 -4.48 8.01 -4.06
N LYS A 221 -3.60 8.99 -3.78
CA LYS A 221 -3.83 10.41 -4.13
C LYS A 221 -3.94 10.60 -5.64
N THR A 222 -3.06 10.00 -6.44
CA THR A 222 -3.14 10.07 -7.91
C THR A 222 -4.45 9.48 -8.43
N LEU A 223 -4.88 8.32 -7.91
CA LEU A 223 -6.15 7.70 -8.31
C LEU A 223 -7.34 8.59 -7.99
N ALA A 224 -7.37 9.15 -6.78
CA ALA A 224 -8.43 10.07 -6.40
C ALA A 224 -8.43 11.32 -7.30
N GLN A 225 -7.26 11.90 -7.59
CA GLN A 225 -7.10 13.06 -8.46
C GLN A 225 -7.47 12.78 -9.91
N ALA A 226 -7.34 11.53 -10.37
CA ALA A 226 -7.66 11.15 -11.72
C ALA A 226 -9.14 10.83 -11.93
N PHE A 227 -9.79 10.16 -10.98
CA PHE A 227 -11.14 9.63 -11.19
C PHE A 227 -12.23 10.38 -10.41
N GLY A 228 -11.87 11.11 -9.36
CA GLY A 228 -12.75 11.98 -8.59
C GLY A 228 -13.79 11.29 -7.70
N SER A 229 -14.25 10.09 -8.07
CA SER A 229 -15.22 9.30 -7.32
C SER A 229 -14.80 7.84 -7.21
N LEU A 230 -15.22 7.18 -6.12
CA LEU A 230 -14.99 5.75 -5.90
C LEU A 230 -15.54 4.91 -7.07
N GLU A 231 -16.69 5.30 -7.60
CA GLU A 231 -17.37 4.56 -8.67
C GLU A 231 -16.57 4.54 -9.98
N HIS A 232 -15.95 5.67 -10.33
CA HIS A 232 -15.07 5.72 -11.49
C HIS A 232 -13.79 4.90 -11.26
N VAL A 233 -13.24 4.89 -10.04
CA VAL A 233 -12.06 4.08 -9.70
C VAL A 233 -12.38 2.58 -9.81
N ARG A 234 -13.54 2.14 -9.30
CA ARG A 234 -13.98 0.74 -9.36
C ARG A 234 -14.12 0.21 -10.80
N ARG A 235 -14.51 1.09 -11.74
CA ARG A 235 -14.70 0.75 -13.16
C ARG A 235 -13.47 1.02 -14.04
N ALA A 236 -12.38 1.56 -13.48
CA ALA A 236 -11.22 1.95 -14.24
C ALA A 236 -10.49 0.73 -14.85
N PRO A 237 -10.36 0.64 -16.19
CA PRO A 237 -9.66 -0.47 -16.83
C PRO A 237 -8.15 -0.45 -16.57
N GLU A 238 -7.51 -1.63 -16.49
CA GLU A 238 -6.05 -1.79 -16.27
C GLU A 238 -5.20 -0.91 -17.22
N PRO A 239 -5.45 -0.85 -18.54
CA PRO A 239 -4.61 -0.06 -19.44
C PRO A 239 -4.68 1.45 -19.17
N ILE A 240 -5.84 1.94 -18.73
CA ILE A 240 -6.05 3.36 -18.39
C ILE A 240 -5.30 3.70 -17.09
N LEU A 241 -5.39 2.81 -16.10
CA LEU A 241 -4.64 2.94 -14.85
C LEU A 241 -3.14 2.99 -15.10
N ALA A 242 -2.63 2.14 -16.01
CA ALA A 242 -1.20 2.09 -16.35
C ALA A 242 -0.69 3.32 -17.13
N CYS A 243 -1.59 4.16 -17.66
CA CYS A 243 -1.24 5.43 -18.29
C CYS A 243 -1.02 6.57 -17.29
N LEU A 244 -1.53 6.44 -16.06
CA LEU A 244 -1.47 7.51 -15.07
C LEU A 244 -0.04 7.75 -14.57
N PRO A 245 0.28 8.99 -14.16
CA PRO A 245 1.59 9.28 -13.59
C PRO A 245 1.84 8.46 -12.32
N ASP A 246 3.06 7.96 -12.15
CA ASP A 246 3.47 7.11 -11.01
C ASP A 246 2.77 5.74 -10.91
N ILE A 247 1.97 5.33 -11.91
CA ILE A 247 1.31 4.02 -11.95
C ILE A 247 1.84 3.20 -13.12
N GLY A 248 2.63 2.17 -12.82
CA GLY A 248 3.10 1.19 -13.80
C GLY A 248 2.13 0.03 -14.00
N THR A 249 2.42 -0.86 -14.96
CA THR A 249 1.59 -2.03 -15.29
C THR A 249 1.37 -2.98 -14.12
N VAL A 250 2.36 -3.18 -13.24
CA VAL A 250 2.24 -4.04 -12.05
C VAL A 250 1.22 -3.48 -11.05
N VAL A 251 1.27 -2.16 -10.80
CA VAL A 251 0.36 -1.49 -9.87
C VAL A 251 -1.04 -1.41 -10.48
N ALA A 252 -1.14 -1.05 -11.77
CA ALA A 252 -2.40 -1.00 -12.50
C ALA A 252 -3.14 -2.35 -12.49
N ARG A 253 -2.41 -3.44 -12.74
CA ARG A 253 -2.95 -4.80 -12.65
C ARG A 253 -3.45 -5.12 -11.26
N SER A 254 -2.69 -4.75 -10.23
CA SER A 254 -3.08 -5.01 -8.84
C SER A 254 -4.36 -4.29 -8.46
N ILE A 255 -4.53 -3.04 -8.92
CA ILE A 255 -5.74 -2.24 -8.72
C ILE A 255 -6.92 -2.84 -9.48
N ALA A 256 -6.78 -3.10 -10.78
CA ALA A 256 -7.85 -3.66 -11.61
C ALA A 256 -8.28 -5.04 -11.11
N HIS A 257 -7.32 -5.90 -10.74
CA HIS A 257 -7.58 -7.22 -10.19
C HIS A 257 -8.30 -7.14 -8.83
N PHE A 258 -7.93 -6.19 -7.97
CA PHE A 258 -8.62 -5.98 -6.69
C PHE A 258 -10.09 -5.63 -6.88
N PHE A 259 -10.41 -4.70 -7.79
CA PHE A 259 -11.81 -4.32 -8.05
C PHE A 259 -12.57 -5.33 -8.91
N ALA A 260 -11.90 -6.21 -9.65
CA ALA A 260 -12.57 -7.27 -10.41
C ALA A 260 -13.06 -8.43 -9.53
N GLN A 261 -12.61 -8.54 -8.28
CA GLN A 261 -13.01 -9.62 -7.38
C GLN A 261 -14.32 -9.30 -6.65
N ASP A 262 -15.30 -10.21 -6.73
CA ASP A 262 -16.62 -10.05 -6.11
C ASP A 262 -16.54 -9.88 -4.59
N ALA A 263 -15.63 -10.58 -3.92
CA ALA A 263 -15.46 -10.49 -2.47
C ALA A 263 -15.01 -9.08 -2.02
N GLN A 264 -14.16 -8.42 -2.81
CA GLN A 264 -13.68 -7.08 -2.56
C GLN A 264 -14.77 -6.05 -2.84
N GLN A 265 -15.53 -6.23 -3.93
CA GLN A 265 -16.70 -5.38 -4.21
C GLN A 265 -17.72 -5.46 -3.07
N ALA A 266 -18.07 -6.68 -2.62
CA ALA A 266 -18.96 -6.90 -1.50
C ALA A 266 -18.45 -6.24 -0.21
N MET A 267 -17.14 -6.36 0.10
CA MET A 267 -16.53 -5.72 1.26
C MET A 267 -16.63 -4.18 1.21
N ILE A 268 -16.43 -3.57 0.04
CA ILE A 268 -16.59 -2.13 -0.09
C ILE A 268 -18.07 -1.74 0.02
N ASP A 269 -18.98 -2.52 -0.56
CA ASP A 269 -20.42 -2.27 -0.47
C ASP A 269 -20.95 -2.39 0.96
N GLU A 270 -20.42 -3.33 1.75
CA GLU A 270 -20.70 -3.43 3.19
C GLU A 270 -20.23 -2.19 3.96
N LEU A 271 -19.07 -1.62 3.61
CA LEU A 271 -18.60 -0.37 4.19
C LEU A 271 -19.51 0.81 3.83
N LEU A 272 -19.92 0.91 2.57
CA LEU A 272 -20.87 1.92 2.12
C LEU A 272 -22.22 1.78 2.83
N ALA A 273 -22.71 0.55 2.99
CA ALA A 273 -23.96 0.25 3.72
C ALA A 273 -23.85 0.54 5.23
N ALA A 274 -22.64 0.47 5.80
CA ALA A 274 -22.37 0.87 7.18
C ALA A 274 -22.30 2.39 7.38
N GLY A 275 -22.48 3.17 6.31
CA GLY A 275 -22.52 4.63 6.34
C GLY A 275 -21.19 5.32 6.02
N VAL A 276 -20.18 4.58 5.55
CA VAL A 276 -18.94 5.19 5.06
C VAL A 276 -19.19 5.78 3.67
N VAL A 277 -19.07 7.09 3.52
CA VAL A 277 -19.28 7.82 2.26
C VAL A 277 -18.00 8.59 1.93
N PRO A 278 -17.11 8.03 1.09
CA PRO A 278 -15.92 8.74 0.64
C PRO A 278 -16.30 10.01 -0.12
N GLN A 279 -15.64 11.12 0.21
CA GLN A 279 -15.91 12.41 -0.41
C GLN A 279 -15.51 12.39 -1.89
N THR A 280 -16.41 12.86 -2.76
CA THR A 280 -16.07 13.13 -4.15
C THR A 280 -15.16 14.35 -4.24
N GLN A 281 -14.18 14.29 -5.12
CA GLN A 281 -13.23 15.38 -5.34
C GLN A 281 -13.15 15.75 -6.82
N THR A 282 -12.76 16.99 -7.09
CA THR A 282 -12.56 17.48 -8.45
C THR A 282 -11.41 16.73 -9.12
N VAL A 283 -11.61 16.35 -10.38
CA VAL A 283 -10.58 15.68 -11.18
C VAL A 283 -9.52 16.71 -11.60
N THR A 284 -8.30 16.56 -11.10
CA THR A 284 -7.16 17.41 -11.46
C THR A 284 -6.25 16.77 -12.50
N ILE A 285 -6.26 15.43 -12.61
CA ILE A 285 -5.44 14.65 -13.54
C ILE A 285 -6.36 13.82 -14.45
N PRO A 286 -7.07 14.44 -15.40
CA PRO A 286 -8.05 13.71 -16.22
C PRO A 286 -7.38 12.57 -17.00
N PRO A 287 -7.90 11.32 -16.91
CA PRO A 287 -7.33 10.16 -17.59
C PRO A 287 -7.19 10.37 -19.09
N ALA A 288 -8.10 11.12 -19.71
CA ALA A 288 -8.07 11.45 -21.12
C ALA A 288 -6.78 12.15 -21.59
N ARG A 289 -6.09 12.91 -20.71
CA ARG A 289 -4.80 13.56 -21.04
C ARG A 289 -3.62 12.58 -21.05
N HIS A 290 -3.75 11.43 -20.41
CA HIS A 290 -2.66 10.46 -20.25
C HIS A 290 -2.91 9.17 -21.04
N ALA A 291 -4.18 8.79 -21.21
CA ALA A 291 -4.63 7.60 -21.89
C ALA A 291 -5.08 7.90 -23.32
N GLU A 292 -4.22 8.55 -24.11
CA GLU A 292 -4.39 8.60 -25.55
C GLU A 292 -4.32 7.18 -26.15
N PRO A 293 -4.96 6.92 -27.30
CA PRO A 293 -5.03 5.58 -27.91
C PRO A 293 -3.70 4.84 -27.98
N GLN A 294 -2.65 5.50 -28.45
CA GLN A 294 -1.33 4.90 -28.54
C GLN A 294 -0.74 4.50 -27.18
N HIS A 295 -1.07 5.23 -26.11
CA HIS A 295 -0.53 4.99 -24.78
C HIS A 295 -1.19 3.80 -24.09
N TRP A 296 -2.54 3.70 -24.14
CA TRP A 296 -3.23 2.60 -23.47
C TRP A 296 -3.16 1.31 -24.28
N ILE A 297 -3.17 1.37 -25.61
CA ILE A 297 -2.98 0.20 -26.48
C ILE A 297 -1.59 -0.42 -26.24
N ALA A 298 -0.55 0.41 -26.08
CA ALA A 298 0.79 -0.08 -25.76
C ALA A 298 0.92 -0.74 -24.38
N ARG A 299 -0.06 -0.55 -23.49
CA ARG A 299 -0.08 -1.06 -22.12
C ARG A 299 -1.10 -2.19 -21.92
N LEU A 300 -1.61 -2.77 -22.99
CA LEU A 300 -2.55 -3.89 -22.92
C LEU A 300 -1.91 -5.13 -22.27
N PRO A 301 -2.66 -5.88 -21.44
CA PRO A 301 -2.15 -7.07 -20.79
C PRO A 301 -1.84 -8.14 -21.84
N GLY A 302 -0.63 -8.72 -21.79
CA GLY A 302 -0.23 -9.79 -22.71
C GLY A 302 0.12 -9.35 -24.14
N PHE A 303 -0.03 -8.06 -24.50
CA PHE A 303 0.26 -7.55 -25.84
C PHE A 303 1.37 -6.50 -25.83
N LYS A 304 2.60 -6.92 -26.11
CA LYS A 304 3.77 -6.02 -26.13
C LYS A 304 3.93 -5.35 -27.49
N ILE A 305 3.61 -4.06 -27.56
CA ILE A 305 3.70 -3.24 -28.78
C ILE A 305 4.29 -1.87 -28.46
N SER A 306 5.02 -1.25 -29.39
CA SER A 306 5.51 0.12 -29.24
C SER A 306 4.40 1.14 -29.51
N GLU A 307 4.49 2.33 -28.93
CA GLU A 307 3.48 3.39 -29.09
C GLU A 307 3.25 3.77 -30.56
N ASN A 308 4.30 3.81 -31.39
CA ASN A 308 4.16 4.07 -32.83
C ASN A 308 3.33 3.00 -33.55
N LYS A 309 3.53 1.73 -33.21
CA LYS A 309 2.76 0.63 -33.79
C LYS A 309 1.34 0.60 -33.23
N ALA A 310 1.15 0.97 -31.97
CA ALA A 310 -0.16 1.13 -31.35
C ALA A 310 -0.98 2.23 -32.03
N GLN A 311 -0.35 3.37 -32.36
CA GLN A 311 -0.99 4.43 -33.14
C GLN A 311 -1.39 3.93 -34.54
N ALA A 312 -0.49 3.24 -35.25
CA ALA A 312 -0.81 2.69 -36.57
C ALA A 312 -1.98 1.70 -36.51
N LEU A 313 -2.05 0.88 -35.46
CA LEU A 313 -3.13 -0.06 -35.23
C LEU A 313 -4.47 0.67 -34.96
N TRP A 314 -4.44 1.77 -34.21
CA TRP A 314 -5.61 2.62 -33.97
C TRP A 314 -6.12 3.30 -35.25
N GLU A 315 -5.21 3.79 -36.10
CA GLU A 315 -5.56 4.36 -37.42
C GLU A 315 -6.20 3.32 -38.34
N LEU A 316 -5.64 2.10 -38.40
CA LEU A 316 -6.20 0.99 -39.18
C LEU A 316 -7.60 0.59 -38.69
N ALA A 317 -7.84 0.65 -37.38
CA ALA A 317 -9.14 0.40 -36.77
C ALA A 317 -10.16 1.55 -36.94
N GLY A 318 -9.87 2.54 -37.79
CA GLY A 318 -10.79 3.66 -38.02
C GLY A 318 -10.97 4.56 -36.80
N LYS A 319 -9.97 4.63 -35.91
CA LYS A 319 -9.98 5.45 -34.68
C LYS A 319 -11.15 5.16 -33.74
N SER A 320 -11.55 3.89 -33.66
CA SER A 320 -12.66 3.45 -32.82
C SER A 320 -12.33 2.15 -32.10
N ILE A 321 -12.86 1.97 -30.89
CA ILE A 321 -12.72 0.72 -30.14
C ILE A 321 -13.51 -0.40 -30.84
N GLU A 322 -14.63 -0.06 -31.46
CA GLU A 322 -15.42 -0.98 -32.29
C GLU A 322 -14.58 -1.54 -33.45
N GLY A 323 -13.82 -0.69 -34.14
CA GLY A 323 -12.92 -1.14 -35.21
C GLY A 323 -11.84 -2.08 -34.69
N LEU A 324 -11.30 -1.84 -33.48
CA LEU A 324 -10.35 -2.76 -32.83
C LEU A 324 -10.97 -4.15 -32.59
N GLN A 325 -12.26 -4.21 -32.26
CA GLN A 325 -13.00 -5.45 -32.01
C GLN A 325 -13.41 -6.17 -33.30
N THR A 326 -13.83 -5.44 -34.35
CA THR A 326 -14.49 -6.06 -35.52
C THR A 326 -13.63 -6.13 -36.78
N ASP A 327 -12.64 -5.24 -36.96
CA ASP A 327 -11.93 -5.13 -38.23
C ASP A 327 -11.04 -6.36 -38.50
N LYS A 328 -11.18 -6.95 -39.68
CA LYS A 328 -10.41 -8.13 -40.13
C LYS A 328 -9.12 -7.76 -40.85
N ALA A 329 -8.91 -6.48 -41.18
CA ALA A 329 -7.69 -5.97 -41.80
C ALA A 329 -6.54 -5.76 -40.79
N LEU A 330 -6.80 -5.91 -39.49
CA LEU A 330 -5.79 -5.76 -38.44
C LEU A 330 -4.77 -6.91 -38.45
N PRO A 331 -3.53 -6.70 -37.95
CA PRO A 331 -2.49 -7.73 -37.92
C PRO A 331 -2.93 -9.04 -37.25
N ALA A 332 -2.42 -10.18 -37.72
CA ALA A 332 -2.80 -11.51 -37.20
C ALA A 332 -2.55 -11.66 -35.68
N ASP A 333 -1.47 -11.07 -35.17
CA ASP A 333 -1.14 -11.06 -33.74
C ASP A 333 -2.23 -10.35 -32.91
N TRP A 334 -2.77 -9.24 -33.42
CA TRP A 334 -3.89 -8.54 -32.78
C TRP A 334 -5.18 -9.36 -32.83
N GLN A 335 -5.47 -9.97 -33.98
CA GLN A 335 -6.65 -10.82 -34.13
C GLN A 335 -6.64 -12.01 -33.16
N THR A 336 -5.45 -12.59 -32.95
CA THR A 336 -5.25 -13.66 -31.97
C THR A 336 -5.48 -13.15 -30.55
N TRP A 337 -4.83 -12.04 -30.18
CA TRP A 337 -4.98 -11.45 -28.85
C TRP A 337 -6.43 -11.06 -28.52
N ARG A 338 -7.14 -10.37 -29.43
CA ARG A 338 -8.53 -9.96 -29.18
C ARG A 338 -9.51 -11.13 -29.11
N SER A 339 -9.17 -12.29 -29.71
CA SER A 339 -10.06 -13.46 -29.73
C SER A 339 -10.20 -14.14 -28.36
N GLU A 340 -9.29 -13.85 -27.43
CA GLU A 340 -9.40 -14.31 -26.05
C GLU A 340 -10.57 -13.63 -25.34
N ALA A 341 -11.38 -14.40 -24.61
CA ALA A 341 -12.58 -13.90 -23.93
C ALA A 341 -12.30 -12.78 -22.93
N GLN A 342 -11.17 -12.86 -22.21
CA GLN A 342 -10.74 -11.84 -21.25
C GLN A 342 -10.43 -10.49 -21.94
N ASN A 343 -9.76 -10.54 -23.10
CA ASN A 343 -9.38 -9.35 -23.85
C ASN A 343 -10.59 -8.72 -24.56
N THR A 344 -11.53 -9.54 -25.03
CA THR A 344 -12.82 -9.05 -25.55
C THR A 344 -13.59 -8.28 -24.47
N ALA A 345 -13.72 -8.86 -23.26
CA ALA A 345 -14.36 -8.19 -22.13
C ALA A 345 -13.64 -6.90 -21.72
N LEU A 346 -12.30 -6.89 -21.76
CA LEU A 346 -11.51 -5.69 -21.49
C LEU A 346 -11.79 -4.56 -22.50
N LEU A 347 -11.87 -4.87 -23.80
CA LEU A 347 -12.20 -3.89 -24.83
C LEU A 347 -13.62 -3.32 -24.64
N GLU A 348 -14.58 -4.16 -24.24
CA GLU A 348 -15.95 -3.72 -23.95
C GLU A 348 -16.01 -2.81 -22.71
N ASN A 349 -15.22 -3.14 -21.67
CA ASN A 349 -15.07 -2.31 -20.48
C ASN A 349 -14.43 -0.96 -20.83
N LEU A 350 -13.40 -0.94 -21.69
CA LEU A 350 -12.78 0.30 -22.17
C LEU A 350 -13.79 1.17 -22.93
N LYS A 351 -14.56 0.57 -23.84
CA LYS A 351 -15.63 1.26 -24.57
C LYS A 351 -16.65 1.88 -23.62
N THR A 352 -17.14 1.11 -22.66
CA THR A 352 -18.11 1.57 -21.65
C THR A 352 -17.52 2.69 -20.80
N PHE A 353 -16.26 2.54 -20.38
CA PHE A 353 -15.54 3.54 -19.59
C PHE A 353 -15.41 4.88 -20.34
N PHE A 354 -14.95 4.86 -21.60
CA PHE A 354 -14.83 6.07 -22.40
C PHE A 354 -16.20 6.72 -22.67
N ALA A 355 -17.24 5.93 -22.95
CA ALA A 355 -18.60 6.45 -23.14
C ALA A 355 -19.15 7.17 -21.89
N GLN A 356 -18.96 6.58 -20.70
CA GLN A 356 -19.39 7.17 -19.42
C GLN A 356 -18.61 8.45 -19.10
N THR A 357 -17.30 8.47 -19.37
CA THR A 357 -16.44 9.64 -19.13
C THR A 357 -16.80 10.79 -20.07
N SER A 358 -17.10 10.49 -21.33
CA SER A 358 -17.52 11.50 -22.31
C SER A 358 -18.92 12.09 -22.03
N SER A 359 -19.85 11.29 -21.50
CA SER A 359 -21.21 11.76 -21.18
C SER A 359 -21.27 12.64 -19.94
N LYS A 360 -20.56 12.31 -18.85
CA LYS A 360 -20.54 13.14 -17.63
C LYS A 360 -19.81 14.48 -17.83
N ASN A 361 -18.80 14.51 -18.68
CA ASN A 361 -18.07 15.73 -19.04
C ASN A 361 -18.93 16.75 -19.81
N GLN A 362 -20.14 16.40 -20.25
CA GLN A 362 -21.07 17.34 -20.90
C GLN A 362 -22.07 17.99 -19.92
N ASP A 363 -22.35 17.36 -18.77
CA ASP A 363 -23.34 17.85 -17.79
C ASP A 363 -22.72 18.65 -16.63
N GLU A 364 -21.44 18.43 -16.32
CA GLU A 364 -20.66 19.37 -15.52
C GLU A 364 -19.89 20.26 -16.49
N ALA A 365 -20.38 21.50 -16.67
CA ALA A 365 -19.62 22.54 -17.32
C ALA A 365 -18.21 22.55 -16.71
N PHE A 366 -17.21 22.15 -17.50
CA PHE A 366 -15.83 22.51 -17.25
C PHE A 366 -15.81 24.03 -17.08
N SER A 367 -15.81 24.50 -15.84
CA SER A 367 -15.23 25.81 -15.57
C SER A 367 -13.76 25.59 -15.87
N ASP A 368 -13.29 26.13 -16.99
CA ASP A 368 -11.88 26.49 -17.21
C ASP A 368 -11.46 27.42 -16.06
N GLY A 369 -11.20 26.83 -14.90
CA GLY A 369 -10.52 27.42 -13.75
C GLY A 369 -9.04 27.01 -13.75
N LEU A 370 -8.57 26.36 -14.82
CA LEU A 370 -7.14 26.23 -15.06
C LEU A 370 -6.67 27.54 -15.66
N ASN A 371 -6.07 28.39 -14.82
CA ASN A 371 -5.39 29.56 -15.32
C ASN A 371 -4.22 29.09 -16.20
N GLU A 372 -4.32 29.29 -17.53
CA GLU A 372 -3.26 28.94 -18.50
C GLU A 372 -1.91 29.55 -18.09
N ALA A 373 -1.92 30.62 -17.30
CA ALA A 373 -0.73 31.26 -16.76
C ALA A 373 0.06 30.40 -15.75
N VAL A 374 -0.56 29.42 -15.09
CA VAL A 374 0.02 28.65 -13.96
C VAL A 374 0.14 27.15 -14.29
N ALA A 375 -0.69 26.63 -15.19
CA ALA A 375 -0.70 25.22 -15.57
C ALA A 375 0.66 24.74 -16.13
N GLY A 376 1.23 23.70 -15.52
CA GLY A 376 2.47 23.05 -15.98
C GLY A 376 3.77 23.74 -15.58
N LYS A 377 3.72 24.92 -14.95
CA LYS A 377 4.89 25.69 -14.49
C LYS A 377 5.38 25.24 -13.12
N THR A 378 6.68 25.36 -12.88
CA THR A 378 7.33 24.97 -11.61
C THR A 378 7.59 26.20 -10.73
N PHE A 379 7.02 26.19 -9.53
CA PHE A 379 7.12 27.24 -8.52
C PHE A 379 8.02 26.81 -7.36
N VAL A 380 8.81 27.73 -6.82
CA VAL A 380 9.54 27.53 -5.56
C VAL A 380 9.13 28.62 -4.58
N LEU A 381 8.54 28.22 -3.46
CA LEU A 381 8.16 29.13 -2.37
C LEU A 381 9.38 29.37 -1.47
N THR A 382 9.73 30.63 -1.20
CA THR A 382 10.82 31.04 -0.29
C THR A 382 10.43 32.22 0.60
N GLY A 383 10.89 32.22 1.86
CA GLY A 383 10.49 33.20 2.87
C GLY A 383 9.14 32.91 3.53
N THR A 384 8.74 33.80 4.42
CA THR A 384 7.42 33.82 5.07
C THR A 384 6.48 34.73 4.27
N LEU A 385 5.32 34.21 3.88
CA LEU A 385 4.28 34.95 3.19
C LEU A 385 3.39 35.67 4.24
N PRO A 386 3.19 37.00 4.13
CA PRO A 386 2.35 37.80 5.02
C PRO A 386 0.92 37.28 5.25
N THR A 387 0.23 36.78 4.21
CA THR A 387 -1.21 36.43 4.31
C THR A 387 -1.51 34.93 4.20
N LEU A 388 -0.64 34.16 3.54
CA LEU A 388 -0.83 32.73 3.31
C LEU A 388 0.13 31.86 4.12
N LYS A 389 -0.37 30.75 4.66
CA LYS A 389 0.52 29.68 5.12
C LYS A 389 1.15 28.97 3.92
N ARG A 390 2.41 28.55 4.06
CA ARG A 390 3.16 27.85 3.01
C ARG A 390 2.41 26.65 2.42
N ASP A 391 1.71 25.88 3.25
CA ASP A 391 0.93 24.72 2.84
C ASP A 391 -0.33 25.12 2.04
N GLN A 392 -0.93 26.27 2.38
CA GLN A 392 -2.09 26.81 1.64
C GLN A 392 -1.66 27.35 0.27
N ALA A 393 -0.53 28.07 0.20
CA ALA A 393 0.04 28.53 -1.05
C ALA A 393 0.42 27.34 -1.97
N GLN A 394 0.95 26.25 -1.40
CA GLN A 394 1.21 25.03 -2.15
C GLN A 394 -0.09 24.41 -2.69
N ALA A 395 -1.13 24.31 -1.87
CA ALA A 395 -2.42 23.78 -2.29
C ALA A 395 -3.06 24.61 -3.41
N LEU A 396 -2.98 25.95 -3.35
CA LEU A 396 -3.52 26.83 -4.38
C LEU A 396 -2.78 26.70 -5.72
N ILE A 397 -1.45 26.62 -5.69
CA ILE A 397 -0.64 26.41 -6.90
C ILE A 397 -0.90 25.03 -7.51
N GLU A 398 -1.00 23.98 -6.68
CA GLU A 398 -1.33 22.63 -7.14
C GLU A 398 -2.76 22.55 -7.69
N ALA A 399 -3.72 23.25 -7.08
CA ALA A 399 -5.10 23.34 -7.54
C ALA A 399 -5.22 24.05 -8.90
N ALA A 400 -4.39 25.08 -9.14
CA ALA A 400 -4.30 25.78 -10.42
C ALA A 400 -3.45 25.03 -11.48
N GLY A 401 -2.96 23.81 -11.17
CA GLY A 401 -2.23 22.96 -12.10
C GLY A 401 -0.72 23.22 -12.20
N GLY A 402 -0.15 24.00 -11.28
CA GLY A 402 1.30 24.22 -11.13
C GLY A 402 1.99 23.15 -10.29
N LYS A 403 3.32 23.08 -10.35
CA LYS A 403 4.16 22.16 -9.57
C LYS A 403 5.01 22.91 -8.56
N VAL A 404 4.99 22.53 -7.28
CA VAL A 404 5.83 23.16 -6.25
C VAL A 404 7.10 22.32 -5.99
N SER A 405 8.27 22.96 -6.10
CA SER A 405 9.58 22.35 -5.85
C SER A 405 10.23 22.96 -4.59
N GLY A 406 11.01 22.15 -3.88
CA GLY A 406 11.78 22.58 -2.71
C GLY A 406 13.10 23.29 -3.05
N SER A 407 13.58 23.19 -4.29
CA SER A 407 14.89 23.71 -4.72
C SER A 407 14.81 24.48 -6.04
N VAL A 408 15.61 25.55 -6.15
CA VAL A 408 15.73 26.37 -7.36
C VAL A 408 16.72 25.72 -8.32
N SER A 409 16.27 25.49 -9.56
CA SER A 409 17.05 24.93 -10.66
C SER A 409 16.77 25.70 -11.96
N LYS A 410 17.50 25.42 -13.05
CA LYS A 410 17.24 26.00 -14.38
C LYS A 410 15.87 25.62 -14.98
N LYS A 411 15.18 24.62 -14.41
CA LYS A 411 13.83 24.20 -14.81
C LYS A 411 12.73 24.84 -13.95
N THR A 412 13.10 25.74 -13.03
CA THR A 412 12.15 26.49 -12.23
C THR A 412 11.70 27.69 -13.04
N ASP A 413 10.39 27.85 -13.19
CA ASP A 413 9.81 28.95 -13.96
C ASP A 413 9.62 30.18 -13.08
N TYR A 414 9.18 29.99 -11.83
CA TYR A 414 8.90 31.08 -10.89
C TYR A 414 9.40 30.79 -9.48
N VAL A 415 9.88 31.84 -8.80
CA VAL A 415 10.21 31.81 -7.37
C VAL A 415 9.35 32.84 -6.64
N VAL A 416 8.52 32.39 -5.70
CA VAL A 416 7.66 33.29 -4.91
C VAL A 416 8.42 33.68 -3.64
N ALA A 417 8.68 34.97 -3.48
CA ALA A 417 9.51 35.51 -2.41
C ALA A 417 8.70 36.31 -1.38
N GLY A 418 8.75 35.88 -0.12
CA GLY A 418 8.21 36.61 1.04
C GLY A 418 9.28 37.39 1.83
N GLU A 419 8.89 38.00 2.95
CA GLU A 419 9.68 38.98 3.75
C GLU A 419 11.02 38.45 4.31
N ALA A 420 11.27 37.14 4.22
CA ALA A 420 12.52 36.48 4.64
C ALA A 420 13.11 35.56 3.55
N ALA A 421 13.00 35.95 2.28
CA ALA A 421 13.52 35.18 1.16
C ALA A 421 15.06 35.22 1.11
N GLY A 422 15.71 34.28 1.81
CA GLY A 422 17.18 34.15 1.89
C GLY A 422 17.82 33.50 0.65
N SER A 423 18.74 32.55 0.87
CA SER A 423 19.64 31.94 -0.13
C SER A 423 19.01 31.36 -1.42
N LYS A 424 17.68 31.13 -1.45
CA LYS A 424 16.96 30.70 -2.65
C LYS A 424 16.64 31.84 -3.61
N LEU A 425 16.42 33.05 -3.10
CA LEU A 425 16.21 34.25 -3.92
C LEU A 425 17.51 34.66 -4.62
N GLU A 426 18.63 34.63 -3.90
CA GLU A 426 19.96 34.85 -4.48
C GLU A 426 20.27 33.86 -5.60
N LYS A 427 19.93 32.58 -5.38
CA LYS A 427 20.10 31.52 -6.38
C LYS A 427 19.17 31.68 -7.59
N ALA A 428 17.97 32.20 -7.40
CA ALA A 428 17.03 32.51 -8.49
C ALA A 428 17.56 33.65 -9.37
N ASN A 429 18.04 34.73 -8.75
CA ASN A 429 18.64 35.87 -9.45
C ASN A 429 19.90 35.47 -10.22
N ALA A 430 20.76 34.62 -9.62
CA ALA A 430 21.96 34.10 -10.28
C ALA A 430 21.66 33.21 -11.49
N LEU A 431 20.48 32.55 -11.50
CA LEU A 431 20.04 31.67 -12.58
C LEU A 431 19.11 32.35 -13.59
N GLY A 432 18.73 33.61 -13.37
CA GLY A 432 17.82 34.38 -14.22
C GLY A 432 16.37 33.89 -14.20
N VAL A 433 15.92 33.28 -13.09
CA VAL A 433 14.54 32.80 -12.92
C VAL A 433 13.64 33.94 -12.46
N ALA A 434 12.40 34.00 -12.96
CA ALA A 434 11.44 35.05 -12.60
C ALA A 434 11.06 34.97 -11.12
N VAL A 435 11.08 36.11 -10.43
CA VAL A 435 10.71 36.23 -9.01
C VAL A 435 9.37 36.94 -8.90
N LEU A 436 8.44 36.37 -8.14
CA LEU A 436 7.09 36.88 -7.90
C LEU A 436 6.89 37.24 -6.41
N SER A 437 6.10 38.27 -6.15
CA SER A 437 5.57 38.56 -4.81
C SER A 437 4.33 37.71 -4.49
N GLU A 438 3.89 37.70 -3.22
CA GLU A 438 2.64 37.04 -2.81
C GLU A 438 1.42 37.62 -3.53
N GLU A 439 1.39 38.93 -3.71
CA GLU A 439 0.30 39.67 -4.37
C GLU A 439 0.23 39.32 -5.86
N GLU A 440 1.38 39.20 -6.53
CA GLU A 440 1.48 38.79 -7.93
C GLU A 440 1.10 37.32 -8.12
N LEU A 441 1.45 36.45 -7.16
CA LEU A 441 1.01 35.06 -7.17
C LEU A 441 -0.52 34.96 -7.08
N LEU A 442 -1.14 35.72 -6.18
CA LEU A 442 -2.60 35.76 -6.03
C LEU A 442 -3.26 36.33 -7.29
N ALA A 443 -2.73 37.40 -7.86
CA ALA A 443 -3.21 37.96 -9.13
C ALA A 443 -3.09 36.97 -10.31
N MET A 444 -2.08 36.09 -10.29
CA MET A 444 -1.93 35.01 -11.28
C MET A 444 -2.83 33.80 -11.01
N LEU A 445 -3.38 33.65 -9.81
CA LEU A 445 -4.24 32.52 -9.43
C LEU A 445 -5.73 32.85 -9.56
N GLY A 446 -6.10 34.14 -9.62
CA GLY A 446 -7.47 34.61 -9.85
C GLY A 446 -8.09 35.24 -8.61
#